data_AF-A0A7J9RDM2-F1
#
_entry.id   AF-A0A7J9RDM2-F1
#
_cell.length_a   1.000
_cell.length_b   1.000
_cell.length_c   1.000
_cell.angle_alpha   90.00
_cell.angle_beta   90.00
_cell.angle_gamma   90.00
#
_symmetry.space_group_name_H-M   'P 1'
#
loop_
_entity.id
_entity.type
_entity.pdbx_description
1 polymer ?
#
loop_
_entity_poly.entity_id
_entity_poly.type
_entity_poly.pdbx_seq_one_letter_code
_entity_poly.pdbx_strand_id
1 'polypeptide(L)'
;FEGLGYETHLLRVTDHGNLAQPESLNVVAWKQGRNDSCVQGMGGHMDIAPPGGPPGGGTYEGAYDNTAGTVAMMLYARAFADLTFECDTFLALWSSEEEGLRGSNAFANNQCDYCLPHDKELKFYINMDMMGMSWPAKKNGNGDPFPYHAWSGPDSDPEVQDVEITTVLEHVHWNVLKAPMTLRIDGTYGAGCDQHWDEHEDLVFDVHEDTFGRSDHVTFRNLGAQTIFHLGAYDADYSAYHSPSDTLDNMVAEVGGQEELEKSMEFVMWAAMLEFIIADQTPEIRNLNA
;
A
#
# COMPACT_ATOMS: atom_id res chain seq x y z
N PHE A 1 -9.07 15.69 5.55
CA PHE A 1 -9.99 15.32 4.47
C PHE A 1 -11.12 16.32 4.30
N GLU A 2 -11.98 16.55 5.31
CA GLU A 2 -13.12 17.49 5.20
C GLU A 2 -12.75 18.89 4.69
N GLY A 3 -11.65 19.48 5.18
CA GLY A 3 -11.16 20.78 4.72
C GLY A 3 -10.72 20.84 3.25
N LEU A 4 -10.57 19.68 2.59
CA LEU A 4 -10.29 19.52 1.16
C LEU A 4 -11.56 19.18 0.36
N GLY A 5 -12.75 19.13 0.99
CA GLY A 5 -14.03 18.88 0.35
C GLY A 5 -14.46 17.41 0.27
N TYR A 6 -13.77 16.50 0.94
CA TYR A 6 -14.15 15.08 1.02
C TYR A 6 -15.27 14.86 2.02
N GLU A 7 -16.21 13.97 1.69
CA GLU A 7 -17.16 13.43 2.66
C GLU A 7 -16.42 12.43 3.55
N THR A 8 -16.18 12.79 4.81
CA THR A 8 -15.30 12.02 5.70
C THR A 8 -16.10 11.31 6.77
N HIS A 9 -15.82 10.02 6.97
CA HIS A 9 -16.46 9.17 7.95
C HIS A 9 -15.43 8.60 8.91
N LEU A 10 -15.76 8.60 10.20
CA LEU A 10 -15.02 7.88 11.22
C LEU A 10 -15.75 6.57 11.49
N LEU A 11 -15.11 5.45 11.17
CA LEU A 11 -15.67 4.12 11.38
C LEU A 11 -15.09 3.52 12.65
N ARG A 12 -15.97 3.07 13.54
CA ARG A 12 -15.57 2.40 14.78
C ARG A 12 -15.34 0.91 14.56
N VAL A 13 -14.17 0.44 14.96
CA VAL A 13 -13.78 -0.97 14.99
C VAL A 13 -13.73 -1.40 16.45
N THR A 14 -14.63 -2.30 16.86
CA THR A 14 -14.76 -2.71 18.28
C THR A 14 -14.14 -4.07 18.59
N ASP A 15 -13.76 -4.82 17.56
CA ASP A 15 -13.12 -6.13 17.70
C ASP A 15 -11.62 -6.00 17.40
N HIS A 16 -10.84 -5.44 18.33
CA HIS A 16 -9.37 -5.37 18.30
C HIS A 16 -8.72 -6.02 19.56
N GLY A 17 -9.51 -6.73 20.38
CA GLY A 17 -8.99 -7.53 21.50
C GLY A 17 -8.38 -6.77 22.69
N ASN A 18 -8.20 -5.45 22.61
CA ASN A 18 -7.72 -4.63 23.73
C ASN A 18 -8.87 -4.27 24.69
N LEU A 19 -8.76 -4.68 25.96
CA LEU A 19 -9.76 -4.40 26.99
C LEU A 19 -9.67 -2.96 27.55
N ALA A 20 -8.52 -2.29 27.36
CA ALA A 20 -8.24 -0.95 27.90
C ALA A 20 -8.56 0.17 26.89
N GLN A 21 -8.38 -0.11 25.60
CA GLN A 21 -8.88 0.70 24.49
C GLN A 21 -9.85 -0.20 23.76
N PRO A 22 -11.19 -0.06 23.93
CA PRO A 22 -12.19 -0.96 23.38
C PRO A 22 -12.60 -0.62 21.93
N GLU A 23 -12.00 0.42 21.35
CA GLU A 23 -12.24 0.84 19.97
C GLU A 23 -10.98 1.37 19.27
N SER A 24 -10.86 1.06 17.98
CA SER A 24 -10.01 1.76 17.00
C SER A 24 -10.90 2.44 15.94
N LEU A 25 -10.34 3.43 15.22
CA LEU A 25 -11.08 4.25 14.27
C LEU A 25 -10.40 4.24 12.90
N ASN A 26 -11.10 3.79 11.87
CA ASN A 26 -10.70 4.12 10.51
C ASN A 26 -11.15 5.54 10.19
N VAL A 27 -10.40 6.20 9.29
CA VAL A 27 -10.80 7.45 8.66
C VAL A 27 -10.99 7.20 7.18
N VAL A 28 -12.22 7.32 6.67
CA VAL A 28 -12.53 7.08 5.25
C VAL A 28 -13.04 8.37 4.62
N ALA A 29 -12.37 8.83 3.58
CA ALA A 29 -12.67 10.06 2.87
C ALA A 29 -13.15 9.78 1.46
N TRP A 30 -14.41 10.10 1.19
CA TRP A 30 -15.07 9.88 -0.10
C TRP A 30 -15.07 11.10 -0.98
N LYS A 31 -14.95 10.84 -2.27
CA LYS A 31 -15.09 11.80 -3.35
C LYS A 31 -15.94 11.18 -4.45
N GLN A 32 -17.01 11.88 -4.81
CA GLN A 32 -17.93 11.43 -5.84
C GLN A 32 -17.28 11.39 -7.22
N GLY A 33 -17.48 10.31 -7.95
CA GLY A 33 -17.08 10.12 -9.34
C GLY A 33 -18.15 10.54 -10.34
N ARG A 34 -17.88 10.33 -11.63
CA ARG A 34 -18.84 10.57 -12.72
C ARG A 34 -19.88 9.45 -12.86
N ASN A 35 -19.47 8.23 -12.58
CA ASN A 35 -20.25 7.01 -12.63
C ASN A 35 -20.60 6.57 -11.22
N ASP A 36 -21.90 6.50 -10.92
CA ASP A 36 -22.40 6.09 -9.61
C ASP A 36 -22.49 4.57 -9.43
N SER A 37 -22.18 3.77 -10.46
CA SER A 37 -22.24 2.30 -10.42
C SER A 37 -20.96 1.63 -9.91
N CYS A 38 -19.88 2.38 -9.68
CA CYS A 38 -18.59 1.81 -9.32
C CYS A 38 -17.89 2.61 -8.21
N VAL A 39 -17.04 1.89 -7.47
CA VAL A 39 -16.13 2.41 -6.45
C VAL A 39 -14.72 1.93 -6.69
N GLN A 40 -13.76 2.73 -6.24
CA GLN A 40 -12.33 2.41 -6.23
C GLN A 40 -11.69 3.07 -5.01
N GLY A 41 -10.51 2.60 -4.59
CA GLY A 41 -9.90 3.21 -3.42
C GLY A 41 -8.40 3.07 -3.30
N MET A 42 -7.89 3.79 -2.32
CA MET A 42 -6.49 3.77 -1.95
C MET A 42 -6.37 3.94 -0.43
N GLY A 43 -5.39 3.30 0.20
CA GLY A 43 -5.22 3.42 1.63
C GLY A 43 -3.86 2.99 2.16
N GLY A 44 -3.66 3.26 3.44
CA GLY A 44 -2.57 2.80 4.27
C GLY A 44 -3.02 2.80 5.72
N HIS A 45 -2.37 2.02 6.58
CA HIS A 45 -2.75 1.95 7.99
C HIS A 45 -2.06 3.03 8.81
N MET A 46 -2.73 3.43 9.89
CA MET A 46 -2.35 4.53 10.78
C MET A 46 -1.99 4.03 12.18
N ASP A 47 -2.40 2.81 12.55
CA ASP A 47 -1.84 2.14 13.71
C ASP A 47 -0.37 1.77 13.48
N ILE A 48 0.31 1.49 14.59
CA ILE A 48 1.71 1.09 14.63
C ILE A 48 1.80 -0.24 15.37
N ALA A 49 2.86 -1.02 15.09
CA ALA A 49 3.13 -2.25 15.80
C ALA A 49 2.99 -2.08 17.33
N PRO A 50 2.09 -2.85 17.98
CA PRO A 50 1.76 -2.62 19.38
C PRO A 50 2.96 -2.88 20.31
N PRO A 51 3.08 -2.15 21.43
CA PRO A 51 4.16 -2.37 22.38
C PRO A 51 4.24 -3.84 22.86
N GLY A 52 5.43 -4.43 22.76
CA GLY A 52 5.67 -5.84 23.06
C GLY A 52 5.35 -6.82 21.93
N GLY A 53 4.92 -6.32 20.76
CA GLY A 53 4.69 -7.11 19.56
C GLY A 53 6.01 -7.61 18.92
N PRO A 54 6.00 -8.78 18.26
CA PRO A 54 7.14 -9.23 17.45
C PRO A 54 7.26 -8.42 16.14
N PRO A 55 8.41 -8.47 15.44
CA PRO A 55 9.70 -9.02 15.88
C PRO A 55 10.50 -8.08 16.82
N GLY A 56 10.32 -6.76 16.72
CA GLY A 56 11.20 -5.77 17.35
C GLY A 56 10.79 -5.26 18.73
N GLY A 57 9.68 -5.75 19.29
CA GLY A 57 9.14 -5.31 20.58
C GLY A 57 8.12 -4.18 20.48
N GLY A 58 7.59 -3.92 19.28
CA GLY A 58 6.64 -2.85 18.99
C GLY A 58 7.31 -1.52 18.71
N THR A 59 6.50 -0.56 18.28
CA THR A 59 6.98 0.71 17.74
C THR A 59 6.41 1.90 18.52
N TYR A 60 7.07 3.07 18.43
CA TYR A 60 6.58 4.33 18.97
C TYR A 60 6.25 5.37 17.89
N GLU A 61 7.09 5.51 16.87
CA GLU A 61 6.85 6.43 15.74
C GLU A 61 6.20 5.71 14.56
N GLY A 62 6.73 4.56 14.15
CA GLY A 62 6.20 3.82 13.00
C GLY A 62 6.46 4.61 11.74
N ALA A 63 7.65 5.19 11.64
CA ALA A 63 7.97 6.15 10.59
C ALA A 63 7.89 5.47 9.22
N TYR A 64 8.52 4.31 9.09
CA TYR A 64 8.43 3.46 7.92
C TYR A 64 7.10 2.72 7.87
N ASP A 65 6.65 2.21 9.02
CA ASP A 65 5.51 1.32 9.17
C ASP A 65 4.50 1.84 10.21
N ASN A 66 3.47 2.60 9.81
CA ASN A 66 3.19 3.04 8.43
C ASN A 66 2.79 4.53 8.37
N THR A 67 3.48 5.36 9.15
CA THR A 67 3.35 6.82 9.09
C THR A 67 3.64 7.34 7.68
N ALA A 68 4.63 6.76 6.98
CA ALA A 68 4.94 7.12 5.60
C ALA A 68 3.74 6.92 4.65
N GLY A 69 3.08 5.75 4.68
CA GLY A 69 1.89 5.48 3.88
C GLY A 69 0.70 6.34 4.29
N THR A 70 0.47 6.51 5.59
CA THR A 70 -0.58 7.41 6.12
C THR A 70 -0.41 8.85 5.63
N VAL A 71 0.80 9.40 5.68
CA VAL A 71 1.09 10.75 5.19
C VAL A 71 0.97 10.84 3.67
N ALA A 72 1.39 9.81 2.93
CA ALA A 72 1.20 9.74 1.48
C ALA A 72 -0.30 9.84 1.11
N MET A 73 -1.17 9.14 1.83
CA MET A 73 -2.62 9.25 1.66
C MET A 73 -3.16 10.67 1.86
N MET A 74 -2.65 11.39 2.86
CA MET A 74 -3.02 12.79 3.09
C MET A 74 -2.52 13.73 1.97
N LEU A 75 -1.36 13.43 1.38
CA LEU A 75 -0.82 14.18 0.24
C LEU A 75 -1.61 13.89 -1.05
N TYR A 76 -2.01 12.64 -1.29
CA TYR A 76 -2.90 12.29 -2.40
C TYR A 76 -4.26 12.97 -2.27
N ALA A 77 -4.83 13.03 -1.06
CA ALA A 77 -6.07 13.77 -0.84
C ALA A 77 -5.95 15.24 -1.27
N ARG A 78 -4.79 15.87 -1.06
CA ARG A 78 -4.54 17.23 -1.54
C ARG A 78 -4.42 17.27 -3.06
N ALA A 79 -3.68 16.34 -3.67
CA ALA A 79 -3.49 16.29 -5.12
C ALA A 79 -4.80 15.98 -5.88
N PHE A 80 -5.66 15.15 -5.29
CA PHE A 80 -6.89 14.67 -5.89
C PHE A 80 -8.10 15.58 -5.65
N ALA A 81 -7.98 16.58 -4.77
CA ALA A 81 -9.08 17.47 -4.40
C ALA A 81 -9.77 18.09 -5.63
N ASP A 82 -8.97 18.55 -6.60
CA ASP A 82 -9.43 19.23 -7.82
C ASP A 82 -9.62 18.29 -9.02
N LEU A 83 -9.35 16.98 -8.86
CA LEU A 83 -9.58 15.99 -9.91
C LEU A 83 -11.03 15.51 -9.91
N THR A 84 -11.45 14.89 -11.00
CA THR A 84 -12.72 14.15 -11.06
C THR A 84 -12.44 12.80 -11.69
N PHE A 85 -12.72 11.75 -10.93
CA PHE A 85 -12.53 10.35 -11.30
C PHE A 85 -13.80 9.78 -11.95
N GLU A 86 -13.69 8.64 -12.63
CA GLU A 86 -14.84 7.94 -13.17
C GLU A 86 -15.66 7.30 -12.05
N CYS A 87 -15.04 6.59 -11.11
CA CYS A 87 -15.73 5.94 -10.00
C CYS A 87 -15.73 6.77 -8.71
N ASP A 88 -16.71 6.52 -7.84
CA ASP A 88 -16.66 7.02 -6.48
C ASP A 88 -15.38 6.53 -5.80
N THR A 89 -14.59 7.47 -5.30
CA THR A 89 -13.24 7.21 -4.81
C THR A 89 -13.19 7.36 -3.31
N PHE A 90 -12.68 6.34 -2.61
CA PHE A 90 -12.36 6.44 -1.18
C PHE A 90 -10.85 6.47 -0.95
N LEU A 91 -10.42 7.38 -0.07
CA LEU A 91 -9.08 7.40 0.51
C LEU A 91 -9.21 7.01 1.97
N ALA A 92 -8.49 5.98 2.40
CA ALA A 92 -8.65 5.42 3.74
C ALA A 92 -7.36 5.46 4.56
N LEU A 93 -7.51 5.77 5.83
CA LEU A 93 -6.54 5.51 6.88
C LEU A 93 -7.10 4.38 7.74
N TRP A 94 -6.52 3.19 7.59
CA TRP A 94 -6.96 2.00 8.32
C TRP A 94 -6.42 1.99 9.74
N SER A 95 -7.13 1.29 10.61
CA SER A 95 -6.71 1.03 11.97
C SER A 95 -6.65 -0.47 12.23
N SER A 96 -5.82 -0.86 13.19
CA SER A 96 -5.64 -2.26 13.60
C SER A 96 -5.27 -3.19 12.44
N GLU A 97 -4.41 -2.74 11.52
CA GLU A 97 -3.77 -3.58 10.50
C GLU A 97 -2.87 -4.62 11.20
N GLU A 98 -2.06 -4.15 12.14
CA GLU A 98 -1.03 -4.89 12.86
C GLU A 98 -1.59 -6.01 13.75
N GLU A 99 -2.89 -5.91 14.04
CA GLU A 99 -3.64 -6.84 14.86
C GLU A 99 -4.49 -7.81 14.00
N GLY A 100 -4.32 -7.77 12.66
CA GLY A 100 -4.94 -8.67 11.69
C GLY A 100 -5.92 -8.00 10.73
N LEU A 101 -5.52 -6.90 10.08
CA LEU A 101 -6.29 -6.21 9.02
C LEU A 101 -7.70 -5.80 9.44
N ARG A 102 -7.90 -5.52 10.74
CA ARG A 102 -9.25 -5.46 11.33
C ARG A 102 -10.05 -4.27 10.80
N GLY A 103 -9.39 -3.13 10.63
CA GLY A 103 -10.00 -1.92 10.11
C GLY A 103 -10.48 -2.08 8.67
N SER A 104 -9.61 -2.49 7.76
CA SER A 104 -10.00 -2.70 6.37
C SER A 104 -11.10 -3.78 6.27
N ASN A 105 -10.97 -4.89 7.02
CA ASN A 105 -11.98 -5.95 7.04
C ASN A 105 -13.34 -5.46 7.54
N ALA A 106 -13.38 -4.64 8.59
CA ALA A 106 -14.63 -4.10 9.10
C ALA A 106 -15.36 -3.28 8.03
N PHE A 107 -14.64 -2.39 7.34
CA PHE A 107 -15.18 -1.55 6.26
C PHE A 107 -15.64 -2.37 5.06
N ALA A 108 -14.83 -3.31 4.59
CA ALA A 108 -15.08 -4.07 3.38
C ALA A 108 -16.17 -5.15 3.56
N ASN A 109 -16.21 -5.80 4.72
CA ASN A 109 -17.16 -6.88 5.02
C ASN A 109 -18.42 -6.41 5.77
N ASN A 110 -18.67 -5.09 5.80
CA ASN A 110 -19.90 -4.48 6.33
C ASN A 110 -20.15 -4.77 7.81
N GLN A 111 -19.09 -4.73 8.63
CA GLN A 111 -19.13 -4.85 10.09
C GLN A 111 -18.95 -3.49 10.75
N CYS A 112 -19.67 -2.48 10.26
CA CYS A 112 -19.48 -1.09 10.63
C CYS A 112 -20.76 -0.24 10.53
N ASP A 113 -20.70 0.97 11.09
CA ASP A 113 -21.78 1.96 10.97
C ASP A 113 -21.82 2.63 9.58
N TYR A 114 -20.70 2.58 8.84
CA TYR A 114 -20.58 3.15 7.49
C TYR A 114 -19.56 2.34 6.67
N CYS A 115 -20.03 1.57 5.70
CA CYS A 115 -19.23 0.51 5.07
C CYS A 115 -19.11 0.67 3.56
N LEU A 116 -18.27 -0.17 2.94
CA LEU A 116 -18.18 -0.24 1.48
C LEU A 116 -19.58 -0.53 0.88
N PRO A 117 -20.06 0.27 -0.10
CA PRO A 117 -21.36 0.04 -0.71
C PRO A 117 -21.36 -1.28 -1.50
N HIS A 118 -22.42 -2.08 -1.34
CA HIS A 118 -22.57 -3.37 -2.02
C HIS A 118 -23.38 -3.29 -3.32
N ASP A 119 -24.00 -2.15 -3.60
CA ASP A 119 -24.73 -1.87 -4.84
C ASP A 119 -23.83 -1.30 -5.95
N LYS A 120 -22.54 -1.17 -5.68
CA LYS A 120 -21.52 -0.65 -6.61
C LYS A 120 -20.41 -1.66 -6.80
N GLU A 121 -19.85 -1.70 -8.00
CA GLU A 121 -18.70 -2.55 -8.31
C GLU A 121 -17.42 -1.95 -7.71
N LEU A 122 -16.71 -2.71 -6.86
CA LEU A 122 -15.36 -2.35 -6.42
C LEU A 122 -14.33 -2.76 -7.48
N LYS A 123 -13.88 -1.79 -8.29
CA LYS A 123 -12.99 -2.06 -9.44
C LYS A 123 -11.57 -2.40 -9.00
N PHE A 124 -10.96 -1.51 -8.23
CA PHE A 124 -9.60 -1.69 -7.75
C PHE A 124 -9.31 -1.01 -6.40
N TYR A 125 -8.20 -1.43 -5.78
CA TYR A 125 -7.67 -0.84 -4.55
C TYR A 125 -6.13 -0.78 -4.55
N ILE A 126 -5.54 0.38 -4.24
CA ILE A 126 -4.08 0.54 -4.11
C ILE A 126 -3.69 0.69 -2.63
N ASN A 127 -2.73 -0.10 -2.17
CA ASN A 127 -2.28 -0.11 -0.78
C ASN A 127 -0.86 0.41 -0.65
N MET A 128 -0.68 1.31 0.32
CA MET A 128 0.59 1.94 0.67
C MET A 128 1.02 1.40 2.04
N ASP A 129 2.04 0.58 2.07
CA ASP A 129 2.60 0.05 3.32
C ASP A 129 4.11 -0.02 3.26
N MET A 130 4.76 0.21 4.40
CA MET A 130 6.21 0.08 4.53
C MET A 130 6.93 0.78 3.35
N MET A 131 6.62 2.06 3.10
CA MET A 131 7.14 2.81 1.94
C MET A 131 8.26 3.80 2.32
N GLY A 132 9.11 4.15 1.36
CA GLY A 132 10.16 5.17 1.52
C GLY A 132 11.56 4.64 1.81
N MET A 133 11.71 3.36 2.16
CA MET A 133 12.99 2.66 2.22
C MET A 133 13.14 1.75 1.00
N SER A 134 13.19 2.33 -0.21
CA SER A 134 13.17 1.59 -1.47
C SER A 134 14.03 2.24 -2.55
N TRP A 135 14.26 1.56 -3.68
CA TRP A 135 14.83 2.19 -4.87
C TRP A 135 14.09 3.52 -5.20
N PRO A 136 14.79 4.61 -5.59
CA PRO A 136 16.21 4.70 -5.96
C PRO A 136 17.22 4.85 -4.83
N ALA A 137 16.80 4.80 -3.55
CA ALA A 137 17.75 4.90 -2.43
C ALA A 137 18.68 3.69 -2.36
N LYS A 138 19.82 3.89 -1.68
CA LYS A 138 20.83 2.87 -1.44
C LYS A 138 21.08 2.72 0.05
N LYS A 139 21.39 1.50 0.48
CA LYS A 139 21.78 1.18 1.85
C LYS A 139 23.06 1.93 2.21
N ASN A 140 23.00 2.69 3.29
CA ASN A 140 24.17 3.34 3.84
C ASN A 140 25.16 2.28 4.35
N GLY A 141 26.43 2.40 3.96
CA GLY A 141 27.50 1.49 4.37
C GLY A 141 28.00 0.54 3.29
N ASN A 142 27.13 -0.14 2.54
CA ASN A 142 27.54 -1.04 1.44
C ASN A 142 27.21 -0.49 0.03
N GLY A 143 26.27 0.46 -0.08
CA GLY A 143 25.89 1.08 -1.35
C GLY A 143 25.01 0.21 -2.24
N ASP A 144 24.52 -0.91 -1.73
CA ASP A 144 23.55 -1.75 -2.42
C ASP A 144 22.22 -0.99 -2.55
N PRO A 145 21.48 -1.17 -3.66
CA PRO A 145 20.16 -0.57 -3.80
C PRO A 145 19.19 -1.14 -2.75
N PHE A 146 18.31 -0.30 -2.19
CA PHE A 146 17.17 -0.83 -1.43
C PHE A 146 16.21 -1.55 -2.38
N PRO A 147 15.58 -2.65 -1.95
CA PRO A 147 14.60 -3.33 -2.77
C PRO A 147 13.33 -2.48 -2.88
N TYR A 148 12.64 -2.64 -4.00
CA TYR A 148 11.39 -1.99 -4.34
C TYR A 148 10.45 -3.05 -4.86
N HIS A 149 9.26 -3.13 -4.26
CA HIS A 149 8.24 -4.07 -4.64
C HIS A 149 6.95 -3.33 -4.95
N ALA A 150 6.35 -3.69 -6.08
CA ALA A 150 4.97 -3.34 -6.34
C ALA A 150 4.28 -4.56 -6.96
N TRP A 151 3.33 -5.14 -6.24
CA TRP A 151 2.64 -6.34 -6.70
C TRP A 151 1.19 -6.07 -7.07
N SER A 152 0.78 -6.52 -8.25
CA SER A 152 -0.64 -6.55 -8.62
C SER A 152 -1.30 -7.88 -8.23
N GLY A 153 -2.63 -7.89 -8.15
CA GLY A 153 -3.39 -9.14 -8.02
C GLY A 153 -4.89 -8.92 -8.19
N PRO A 154 -5.73 -9.95 -7.99
CA PRO A 154 -5.37 -11.34 -7.69
C PRO A 154 -4.54 -12.00 -8.79
N ASP A 155 -3.74 -12.98 -8.39
CA ASP A 155 -3.03 -13.91 -9.27
C ASP A 155 -3.54 -15.32 -8.98
N SER A 156 -4.15 -15.97 -9.95
CA SER A 156 -4.74 -17.30 -9.83
C SER A 156 -3.98 -18.37 -10.59
N ASP A 157 -3.28 -18.00 -11.67
CA ASP A 157 -2.38 -18.84 -12.43
C ASP A 157 -1.05 -18.10 -12.66
N PRO A 158 0.02 -18.42 -11.90
CA PRO A 158 1.28 -17.68 -11.96
C PRO A 158 1.97 -17.75 -13.34
N GLU A 159 1.54 -18.63 -14.24
CA GLU A 159 2.11 -18.73 -15.59
C GLU A 159 1.53 -17.70 -16.57
N VAL A 160 0.50 -16.94 -16.17
CA VAL A 160 -0.18 -15.94 -17.01
C VAL A 160 -0.50 -14.67 -16.22
N GLN A 161 -0.73 -13.57 -16.93
CA GLN A 161 -1.26 -12.35 -16.32
C GLN A 161 -2.79 -12.45 -16.25
N ASP A 162 -3.38 -12.51 -15.05
CA ASP A 162 -4.83 -12.65 -14.88
C ASP A 162 -5.57 -11.31 -14.89
N VAL A 163 -4.90 -10.21 -14.52
CA VAL A 163 -5.55 -8.92 -14.29
C VAL A 163 -4.96 -7.77 -15.11
N GLU A 164 -5.84 -6.87 -15.57
CA GLU A 164 -5.43 -5.71 -16.37
C GLU A 164 -4.63 -4.69 -15.53
N ILE A 165 -4.86 -4.62 -14.23
CA ILE A 165 -4.11 -3.71 -13.36
C ILE A 165 -2.59 -3.97 -13.42
N THR A 166 -2.17 -5.20 -13.73
CA THR A 166 -0.76 -5.55 -14.00
C THR A 166 -0.22 -4.77 -15.20
N THR A 167 -0.98 -4.65 -16.30
CA THR A 167 -0.58 -3.83 -17.46
C THR A 167 -0.37 -2.37 -17.08
N VAL A 168 -1.24 -1.82 -16.21
CA VAL A 168 -1.12 -0.44 -15.71
C VAL A 168 0.14 -0.28 -14.85
N LEU A 169 0.34 -1.22 -13.93
CA LEU A 169 1.49 -1.28 -13.03
C LEU A 169 2.81 -1.28 -13.83
N GLU A 170 2.95 -2.20 -14.77
CA GLU A 170 4.12 -2.31 -15.65
C GLU A 170 4.33 -1.06 -16.52
N HIS A 171 3.24 -0.52 -17.08
CA HIS A 171 3.29 0.68 -17.91
C HIS A 171 3.81 1.88 -17.11
N VAL A 172 3.31 2.09 -15.89
CA VAL A 172 3.76 3.20 -15.05
C VAL A 172 5.23 3.08 -14.73
N HIS A 173 5.67 1.91 -14.25
CA HIS A 173 7.06 1.71 -13.85
C HIS A 173 8.04 1.84 -15.03
N TRP A 174 7.81 1.12 -16.14
CA TRP A 174 8.81 1.03 -17.21
C TRP A 174 8.62 2.09 -18.29
N ASN A 175 7.38 2.45 -18.62
CA ASN A 175 7.11 3.38 -19.72
C ASN A 175 6.99 4.83 -19.28
N VAL A 176 6.47 5.10 -18.08
CA VAL A 176 6.32 6.47 -17.57
C VAL A 176 7.53 6.86 -16.71
N LEU A 177 7.79 6.12 -15.64
CA LEU A 177 8.85 6.44 -14.67
C LEU A 177 10.26 6.03 -15.12
N LYS A 178 10.36 5.20 -16.16
CA LYS A 178 11.65 4.71 -16.70
C LYS A 178 12.47 3.97 -15.64
N ALA A 179 11.80 3.27 -14.74
CA ALA A 179 12.41 2.40 -13.78
C ALA A 179 13.13 1.23 -14.48
N PRO A 180 14.17 0.65 -13.87
CA PRO A 180 14.87 -0.49 -14.45
C PRO A 180 13.93 -1.71 -14.51
N MET A 181 13.81 -2.33 -15.69
CA MET A 181 13.08 -3.62 -15.84
C MET A 181 13.84 -4.79 -15.19
N THR A 182 15.12 -4.63 -14.95
CA THR A 182 15.95 -5.64 -14.28
C THR A 182 16.98 -4.91 -13.46
N LEU A 183 16.87 -5.03 -12.14
CA LEU A 183 17.89 -4.61 -11.19
C LEU A 183 18.11 -5.77 -10.24
N ARG A 184 19.28 -6.41 -10.34
CA ARG A 184 19.65 -7.59 -9.54
C ARG A 184 20.93 -7.33 -8.75
N ILE A 185 21.18 -8.11 -7.71
CA ILE A 185 22.44 -8.11 -6.94
C ILE A 185 23.08 -9.50 -6.90
N ASP A 186 24.33 -9.56 -6.41
CA ASP A 186 24.92 -10.81 -5.97
C ASP A 186 24.38 -11.20 -4.59
N GLY A 187 23.63 -12.29 -4.49
CA GLY A 187 23.02 -12.76 -3.24
C GLY A 187 21.49 -12.81 -3.34
N THR A 188 20.80 -12.80 -2.21
CA THR A 188 19.34 -12.79 -2.17
C THR A 188 18.78 -11.60 -1.38
N TYR A 189 17.65 -11.06 -1.83
CA TYR A 189 16.85 -10.02 -1.17
C TYR A 189 15.54 -10.62 -0.64
N GLY A 190 15.25 -10.41 0.64
CA GLY A 190 13.93 -10.77 1.20
C GLY A 190 13.81 -12.16 1.83
N ALA A 191 12.58 -12.67 1.85
CA ALA A 191 12.17 -13.77 2.73
C ALA A 191 11.44 -14.95 2.03
N GLY A 192 11.51 -15.10 0.70
CA GLY A 192 10.91 -16.26 0.04
C GLY A 192 9.38 -16.27 0.04
N CYS A 193 8.75 -15.09 0.02
CA CYS A 193 7.30 -14.97 0.17
C CYS A 193 6.55 -14.67 -1.14
N ASP A 194 7.29 -14.45 -2.23
CA ASP A 194 6.80 -14.31 -3.60
C ASP A 194 6.63 -15.72 -4.22
N GLN A 195 5.56 -15.96 -4.99
CA GLN A 195 5.38 -17.25 -5.66
C GLN A 195 6.36 -17.47 -6.82
N HIS A 196 6.99 -16.39 -7.31
CA HIS A 196 8.06 -16.35 -8.30
C HIS A 196 9.46 -16.33 -7.69
N TRP A 197 9.58 -16.65 -6.40
CA TRP A 197 10.84 -16.50 -5.65
C TRP A 197 12.07 -17.11 -6.33
N ASP A 198 11.97 -18.29 -6.93
CA ASP A 198 13.10 -18.95 -7.59
C ASP A 198 13.68 -18.10 -8.75
N GLU A 199 12.88 -17.20 -9.33
CA GLU A 199 13.28 -16.28 -10.39
C GLU A 199 13.62 -14.88 -9.87
N HIS A 200 13.15 -14.53 -8.68
CA HIS A 200 13.16 -13.19 -8.10
C HIS A 200 14.03 -13.04 -6.84
N GLU A 201 14.66 -14.12 -6.36
CA GLU A 201 15.42 -14.09 -5.10
C GLU A 201 16.52 -13.02 -5.05
N ASP A 202 17.10 -12.62 -6.19
CA ASP A 202 18.12 -11.59 -6.32
C ASP A 202 17.60 -10.30 -6.99
N LEU A 203 16.31 -10.23 -7.30
CA LEU A 203 15.66 -9.10 -7.97
C LEU A 203 15.33 -8.01 -6.95
N VAL A 204 16.00 -6.87 -7.10
CA VAL A 204 15.84 -5.69 -6.24
C VAL A 204 14.62 -4.87 -6.63
N PHE A 205 14.36 -4.79 -7.93
CA PHE A 205 13.25 -4.01 -8.46
C PHE A 205 12.23 -5.00 -9.01
N ASP A 206 11.25 -5.30 -8.18
CA ASP A 206 10.32 -6.40 -8.37
C ASP A 206 8.91 -5.84 -8.58
N VAL A 207 8.41 -6.02 -9.81
CA VAL A 207 7.13 -5.46 -10.25
C VAL A 207 6.46 -6.49 -11.13
N HIS A 208 5.47 -7.18 -10.58
CA HIS A 208 4.72 -8.24 -11.25
C HIS A 208 3.38 -8.50 -10.56
N GLU A 209 2.61 -9.39 -11.16
CA GLU A 209 1.42 -9.96 -10.54
C GLU A 209 1.83 -11.00 -9.50
N ASP A 210 1.31 -10.92 -8.28
CA ASP A 210 1.65 -11.89 -7.25
C ASP A 210 0.54 -12.16 -6.22
N THR A 211 0.56 -13.35 -5.63
CA THR A 211 -0.32 -13.73 -4.51
C THR A 211 0.09 -13.12 -3.17
N PHE A 212 1.24 -12.43 -3.07
CA PHE A 212 1.74 -11.84 -1.83
C PHE A 212 0.70 -10.98 -1.15
N GLY A 213 0.45 -11.29 0.12
CA GLY A 213 -0.70 -10.78 0.84
C GLY A 213 -0.40 -10.68 2.33
N ARG A 214 0.16 -9.54 2.74
CA ARG A 214 0.48 -9.24 4.15
C ARG A 214 -0.09 -7.93 4.68
N SER A 215 -0.93 -7.24 3.92
CA SER A 215 -1.45 -5.92 4.27
C SER A 215 -2.91 -5.76 3.84
N ASP A 216 -3.49 -4.58 4.05
CA ASP A 216 -4.91 -4.29 3.89
C ASP A 216 -5.47 -4.54 2.48
N HIS A 217 -4.64 -4.58 1.43
CA HIS A 217 -5.08 -4.94 0.07
C HIS A 217 -5.72 -6.32 0.00
N VAL A 218 -5.27 -7.27 0.83
CA VAL A 218 -5.80 -8.64 0.86
C VAL A 218 -7.31 -8.63 1.10
N THR A 219 -7.79 -7.73 1.96
CA THR A 219 -9.21 -7.56 2.25
C THR A 219 -10.02 -7.29 0.98
N PHE A 220 -9.55 -6.35 0.15
CA PHE A 220 -10.25 -5.94 -1.07
C PHE A 220 -10.05 -6.94 -2.21
N ARG A 221 -8.86 -7.54 -2.29
CA ARG A 221 -8.55 -8.65 -3.21
C ARG A 221 -9.52 -9.83 -3.00
N ASN A 222 -9.82 -10.16 -1.74
CA ASN A 222 -10.78 -11.22 -1.39
C ASN A 222 -12.23 -10.91 -1.81
N LEU A 223 -12.55 -9.63 -2.05
CA LEU A 223 -13.83 -9.21 -2.63
C LEU A 223 -13.80 -9.18 -4.17
N GLY A 224 -12.70 -9.58 -4.80
CA GLY A 224 -12.53 -9.63 -6.26
C GLY A 224 -12.01 -8.33 -6.88
N ALA A 225 -11.67 -7.32 -6.07
CA ALA A 225 -11.04 -6.11 -6.60
C ALA A 225 -9.64 -6.43 -7.14
N GLN A 226 -9.25 -5.78 -8.23
CA GLN A 226 -7.86 -5.79 -8.66
C GLN A 226 -7.05 -4.88 -7.72
N THR A 227 -5.88 -5.32 -7.27
CA THR A 227 -5.11 -4.58 -6.25
C THR A 227 -3.71 -4.28 -6.72
N ILE A 228 -3.14 -3.17 -6.25
CA ILE A 228 -1.69 -2.92 -6.27
C ILE A 228 -1.22 -2.75 -4.82
N PHE A 229 -0.11 -3.38 -4.48
CA PHE A 229 0.52 -3.27 -3.18
C PHE A 229 1.95 -2.74 -3.33
N HIS A 230 2.20 -1.52 -2.83
CA HIS A 230 3.55 -0.95 -2.77
C HIS A 230 4.20 -1.31 -1.43
N LEU A 231 5.41 -1.88 -1.50
CA LEU A 231 6.23 -2.27 -0.36
C LEU A 231 7.72 -1.95 -0.64
N GLY A 232 8.39 -1.32 0.33
CA GLY A 232 9.84 -1.07 0.28
C GLY A 232 10.69 -2.25 0.75
N ALA A 233 11.69 -1.94 1.59
CA ALA A 233 12.55 -2.88 2.28
C ALA A 233 11.80 -4.01 3.01
N TYR A 234 12.22 -5.26 2.80
CA TYR A 234 11.76 -6.36 3.65
C TYR A 234 12.26 -6.20 5.08
N ASP A 235 11.64 -6.96 5.99
CA ASP A 235 12.02 -7.08 7.40
C ASP A 235 13.52 -7.37 7.58
N ALA A 236 14.13 -8.15 6.67
CA ALA A 236 15.56 -8.47 6.68
C ALA A 236 16.47 -7.32 6.22
N ASP A 237 15.93 -6.38 5.46
CA ASP A 237 16.65 -5.25 4.87
C ASP A 237 16.53 -3.97 5.71
N TYR A 238 15.54 -3.90 6.59
CA TYR A 238 15.35 -2.81 7.54
C TYR A 238 15.11 -3.35 8.94
N SER A 239 16.21 -3.50 9.70
CA SER A 239 16.21 -4.11 11.05
C SER A 239 15.35 -3.37 12.08
N ALA A 240 14.91 -2.16 11.77
CA ALA A 240 14.06 -1.37 12.64
C ALA A 240 12.56 -1.69 12.51
N TYR A 241 12.15 -2.52 11.55
CA TYR A 241 10.77 -3.01 11.42
C TYR A 241 10.21 -3.51 12.77
N HIS A 242 9.00 -3.04 13.14
CA HIS A 242 8.31 -3.31 14.41
C HIS A 242 9.16 -3.07 15.68
N SER A 243 10.09 -2.11 15.63
CA SER A 243 10.98 -1.81 16.74
C SER A 243 10.89 -0.35 17.16
N PRO A 244 11.34 -0.01 18.39
CA PRO A 244 11.47 1.37 18.84
C PRO A 244 12.38 2.26 17.97
N SER A 245 13.25 1.65 17.16
CA SER A 245 14.12 2.35 16.22
C SER A 245 13.46 2.70 14.90
N ASP A 246 12.21 2.26 14.64
CA ASP A 246 11.50 2.71 13.45
C ASP A 246 11.05 4.16 13.59
N THR A 247 11.99 5.04 13.27
CA THR A 247 11.94 6.49 13.46
C THR A 247 12.39 7.18 12.18
N LEU A 248 11.93 8.41 11.96
CA LEU A 248 12.31 9.17 10.76
C LEU A 248 13.84 9.37 10.69
N ASP A 249 14.46 9.66 11.83
CA ASP A 249 15.92 9.84 11.92
C ASP A 249 16.67 8.56 11.51
N ASN A 250 16.13 7.39 11.86
CA ASN A 250 16.72 6.11 11.46
C ASN A 250 16.56 5.87 9.96
N MET A 251 15.36 6.10 9.39
CA MET A 251 15.15 6.02 7.94
C MET A 251 16.15 6.90 7.18
N VAL A 252 16.30 8.16 7.61
CA VAL A 252 17.26 9.13 7.04
C VAL A 252 18.69 8.60 7.11
N ALA A 253 19.09 8.01 8.24
CA ALA A 253 20.42 7.45 8.41
C ALA A 253 20.67 6.23 7.50
N GLU A 254 19.69 5.33 7.38
CA GLU A 254 19.76 4.08 6.63
C GLU A 254 19.85 4.29 5.11
N VAL A 255 19.17 5.31 4.55
CA VAL A 255 19.32 5.67 3.12
C VAL A 255 20.49 6.62 2.83
N GLY A 256 21.22 7.04 3.86
CA GLY A 256 22.40 7.89 3.72
C GLY A 256 22.10 9.40 3.62
N GLY A 257 20.90 9.85 3.97
CA GLY A 257 20.56 11.27 4.11
C GLY A 257 19.13 11.61 3.72
N GLN A 258 18.68 12.79 4.14
CA GLN A 258 17.30 13.24 3.91
C GLN A 258 16.96 13.35 2.42
N GLU A 259 17.89 13.83 1.59
CA GLU A 259 17.67 13.97 0.14
C GLU A 259 17.43 12.60 -0.54
N GLU A 260 18.11 11.55 -0.08
CA GLU A 260 17.93 10.20 -0.62
C GLU A 260 16.61 9.58 -0.16
N LEU A 261 16.19 9.88 1.08
CA LEU A 261 14.87 9.47 1.59
C LEU A 261 13.75 10.12 0.78
N GLU A 262 13.85 11.44 0.54
CA GLU A 262 12.88 12.19 -0.26
C GLU A 262 12.75 11.61 -1.67
N LYS A 263 13.87 11.30 -2.35
CA LYS A 263 13.85 10.66 -3.68
C LYS A 263 13.16 9.29 -3.67
N SER A 264 13.42 8.48 -2.63
CA SER A 264 12.79 7.17 -2.47
C SER A 264 11.28 7.28 -2.30
N MET A 265 10.84 8.14 -1.38
CA MET A 265 9.42 8.40 -1.13
C MET A 265 8.74 8.97 -2.37
N GLU A 266 9.35 9.95 -3.03
CA GLU A 266 8.81 10.56 -4.25
C GLU A 266 8.57 9.54 -5.36
N PHE A 267 9.48 8.58 -5.55
CA PHE A 267 9.33 7.56 -6.58
C PHE A 267 8.09 6.69 -6.36
N VAL A 268 7.97 6.08 -5.17
CA VAL A 268 6.78 5.28 -4.80
C VAL A 268 5.52 6.14 -4.91
N MET A 269 5.60 7.40 -4.45
CA MET A 269 4.46 8.29 -4.47
C MET A 269 3.96 8.61 -5.88
N TRP A 270 4.88 8.84 -6.81
CA TRP A 270 4.55 9.06 -8.22
C TRP A 270 4.00 7.80 -8.88
N ALA A 271 4.57 6.62 -8.59
CA ALA A 271 4.09 5.35 -9.11
C ALA A 271 2.61 5.14 -8.76
N ALA A 272 2.29 5.13 -7.48
CA ALA A 272 0.93 4.87 -7.02
C ALA A 272 -0.08 5.95 -7.47
N MET A 273 0.33 7.21 -7.58
CA MET A 273 -0.53 8.27 -8.13
C MET A 273 -0.87 8.05 -9.60
N LEU A 274 0.14 7.73 -10.42
CA LEU A 274 -0.04 7.52 -11.86
C LEU A 274 -0.83 6.25 -12.14
N GLU A 275 -0.56 5.18 -11.39
CA GLU A 275 -1.34 3.94 -11.42
C GLU A 275 -2.80 4.21 -11.13
N PHE A 276 -3.11 4.94 -10.06
CA PHE A 276 -4.48 5.27 -9.70
C PHE A 276 -5.20 6.03 -10.83
N ILE A 277 -4.55 7.06 -11.38
CA ILE A 277 -5.12 7.90 -12.45
C ILE A 277 -5.33 7.10 -13.74
N ILE A 278 -4.38 6.24 -14.11
CA ILE A 278 -4.49 5.44 -15.32
C ILE A 278 -5.52 4.33 -15.12
N ALA A 279 -5.52 3.64 -13.97
CA ALA A 279 -6.47 2.57 -13.65
C ALA A 279 -7.93 3.06 -13.65
N ASP A 280 -8.19 4.26 -13.13
CA ASP A 280 -9.51 4.91 -13.20
C ASP A 280 -10.02 5.05 -14.64
N GLN A 281 -9.11 5.27 -15.60
CA GLN A 281 -9.41 5.45 -17.02
C GLN A 281 -9.35 4.15 -17.83
N THR A 282 -9.05 3.01 -17.20
CA THR A 282 -8.93 1.70 -17.87
C THR A 282 -10.21 0.88 -17.67
N PRO A 283 -11.08 0.74 -18.70
CA PRO A 283 -12.36 0.05 -18.56
C PRO A 283 -12.22 -1.47 -18.35
N GLU A 284 -11.12 -2.07 -18.75
CA GLU A 284 -10.85 -3.50 -18.59
C GLU A 284 -10.55 -3.91 -17.14
N ILE A 285 -10.10 -2.97 -16.30
CA ILE A 285 -10.01 -3.18 -14.85
C ILE A 285 -11.44 -3.28 -14.31
N ARG A 286 -11.76 -4.40 -13.69
CA ARG A 286 -13.08 -4.72 -13.16
C ARG A 286 -12.96 -5.73 -12.04
N ASN A 287 -13.98 -5.78 -11.18
CA ASN A 287 -14.07 -6.79 -10.15
C ASN A 287 -14.22 -8.18 -10.79
N LEU A 288 -13.46 -9.16 -10.31
CA LEU A 288 -13.48 -10.52 -10.85
C LEU A 288 -14.71 -11.34 -10.43
N ASN A 289 -15.44 -10.88 -9.41
CA ASN A 289 -16.65 -11.52 -8.87
C ASN A 289 -17.96 -10.83 -9.30
N ALA A 290 -17.90 -9.71 -10.03
CA ALA A 290 -19.07 -8.90 -10.42
C ALA A 290 -19.85 -9.45 -11.62
#